data_AF-A0A967IWT3-F1
#
_entry.id   AF-A0A967IWT3-F1
#
_cell.length_a   1.000
_cell.length_b   1.000
_cell.length_c   1.000
_cell.angle_alpha   90.00
_cell.angle_beta   90.00
_cell.angle_gamma   90.00
#
_symmetry.space_group_name_H-M   'P 1'
#
loop_
_entity.id
_entity.type
_entity.pdbx_description
1 polymer ?
#
loop_
_entity_poly.entity_id
_entity_poly.type
_entity_poly.pdbx_seq_one_letter_code
_entity_poly.pdbx_strand_id
1 'polypeptide(L)' 'DTGIGIERDKLQVITEAFTQASAGILKEYGGTGLGLSICNTLISLMGGRLDVESEPGKG' A
#
# COMPACT_ATOMS: atom_id res chain seq x y z
N ASP A 1 6.47 1.60 -9.74
CA ASP A 1 7.25 0.34 -9.56
C ASP A 1 7.14 -0.43 -10.89
N THR A 2 7.75 -1.60 -11.09
CA THR A 2 7.46 -2.46 -12.28
C THR A 2 6.78 -3.77 -11.90
N GLY A 3 6.27 -3.86 -10.67
CA GLY A 3 5.55 -5.01 -10.15
C GLY A 3 4.11 -5.07 -10.64
N ILE A 4 3.32 -5.88 -9.95
CA ILE A 4 1.96 -6.24 -10.34
C ILE A 4 0.97 -5.05 -10.34
N GLY A 5 1.34 -3.92 -9.73
CA GLY A 5 0.46 -2.78 -9.51
C GLY A 5 -0.68 -3.07 -8.52
N ILE A 6 -1.46 -2.03 -8.23
CA ILE A 6 -2.54 -2.06 -7.24
C ILE A 6 -3.83 -1.57 -7.89
N GLU A 7 -4.91 -2.33 -7.69
CA GLU A 7 -6.26 -1.95 -8.11
C GLU A 7 -6.73 -0.66 -7.42
N ARG A 8 -7.49 0.16 -8.15
CA ARG A 8 -7.89 1.50 -7.67
C ARG A 8 -8.73 1.46 -6.38
N ASP A 9 -9.58 0.46 -6.23
CA ASP A 9 -10.39 0.24 -5.03
C ASP A 9 -9.53 -0.10 -3.80
N LYS A 10 -8.31 -0.60 -4.01
CA LYS A 10 -7.39 -0.97 -2.93
C LYS A 10 -6.45 0.15 -2.53
N LEU A 11 -6.15 1.08 -3.44
CA LEU A 11 -5.30 2.24 -3.17
C LEU A 11 -5.74 3.07 -1.95
N GLN A 12 -7.05 3.14 -1.68
CA GLN A 12 -7.56 3.88 -0.52
C GLN A 12 -7.30 3.16 0.81
N VAL A 13 -7.27 1.83 0.80
CA VAL A 13 -7.21 1.03 2.02
C VAL A 13 -5.80 0.49 2.29
N ILE A 14 -4.87 0.51 1.32
CA ILE A 14 -3.50 0.01 1.52
C ILE A 14 -2.69 0.81 2.57
N THR A 15 -3.11 2.04 2.87
CA THR A 15 -2.48 2.88 3.90
C THR A 15 -3.00 2.59 5.31
N GLU A 16 -4.04 1.76 5.42
CA GLU A 16 -4.59 1.33 6.70
C GLU A 16 -3.76 0.19 7.29
N ALA A 17 -3.62 0.20 8.62
CA ALA A 17 -2.86 -0.84 9.30
C ALA A 17 -3.52 -2.21 9.12
N PHE A 18 -2.70 -3.24 8.87
CA PHE A 18 -3.15 -4.62 8.64
C PHE A 18 -3.96 -4.85 7.36
N THR A 19 -4.07 -3.84 6.48
CA THR A 19 -4.73 -3.99 5.20
C THR A 19 -3.75 -4.42 4.12
N GLN A 20 -4.19 -5.35 3.28
CA GLN A 20 -3.41 -5.86 2.15
C GLN A 20 -4.21 -5.78 0.85
N ALA A 21 -3.53 -5.49 -0.25
CA ALA A 21 -4.16 -5.43 -1.56
C ALA A 21 -4.66 -6.81 -2.05
N SER A 22 -4.23 -7.94 -1.48
CA SER A 22 -4.93 -9.22 -1.64
C SER A 22 -4.35 -10.28 -0.70
N ALA A 23 -5.12 -11.34 -0.43
CA ALA A 23 -4.63 -12.52 0.26
C ALA A 23 -3.55 -13.29 -0.54
N GLY A 24 -3.50 -13.12 -1.87
CA GLY A 24 -2.47 -13.72 -2.73
C GLY A 24 -1.08 -13.11 -2.49
N ILE A 25 -1.02 -11.79 -2.28
CA ILE A 25 0.24 -11.07 -2.01
C ILE A 25 0.94 -11.59 -0.74
N LEU A 26 0.18 -11.97 0.29
CA LEU A 26 0.76 -12.53 1.52
C LEU A 26 1.55 -13.82 1.25
N LYS A 27 1.08 -14.63 0.30
CA LYS A 27 1.67 -15.94 -0.01
C LYS A 27 2.89 -15.84 -0.94
N GLU A 28 2.94 -14.79 -1.76
CA GLU A 28 3.96 -14.60 -2.79
C GLU A 28 5.05 -13.59 -2.39
N TYR A 29 4.69 -12.53 -1.66
CA TYR A 29 5.59 -11.43 -1.29
C TYR A 29 5.70 -11.21 0.24
N GLY A 30 4.82 -11.83 1.03
CA GLY A 30 4.81 -11.71 2.49
C GLY A 30 4.43 -10.30 2.99
N GLY A 31 4.54 -10.10 4.31
CA GLY A 31 4.33 -8.81 4.97
C GLY A 31 2.98 -8.66 5.66
N THR A 32 2.92 -7.86 6.73
CA THR A 32 1.73 -7.71 7.59
C THR A 32 0.81 -6.55 7.19
N GLY A 33 1.13 -5.82 6.11
CA GLY A 33 0.42 -4.59 5.74
C GLY A 33 0.73 -3.38 6.62
N LEU A 34 1.76 -3.46 7.48
CA LEU A 34 2.11 -2.37 8.40
C LEU A 34 3.05 -1.32 7.81
N GLY A 35 3.79 -1.64 6.75
CA GLY A 35 4.84 -0.75 6.22
C GLY A 35 4.27 0.61 5.77
N LEU A 36 3.23 0.57 4.94
CA LEU A 36 2.65 1.79 4.40
C LEU A 36 1.86 2.59 5.45
N SER A 37 1.22 1.91 6.41
CA SER A 37 0.54 2.57 7.52
C SER A 37 1.51 3.30 8.46
N ILE A 38 2.69 2.72 8.70
CA ILE A 38 3.77 3.39 9.47
C ILE A 38 4.26 4.61 8.70
N CYS A 39 4.56 4.48 7.41
CA CYS A 39 4.97 5.61 6.57
C CYS A 39 3.93 6.73 6.57
N ASN A 40 2.66 6.40 6.40
CA ASN A 40 1.56 7.37 6.42
C ASN A 40 1.50 8.12 7.76
N THR A 41 1.66 7.40 8.88
CA THR A 41 1.68 7.99 10.22
C THR A 41 2.85 8.96 10.39
N LEU A 42 4.05 8.54 9.99
CA LEU A 42 5.26 9.37 10.09
C LEU A 42 5.15 10.64 9.23
N ILE A 43 4.71 10.50 7.97
CA ILE A 43 4.51 11.64 7.07
C ILE A 43 3.46 12.61 7.63
N SER A 44 2.37 12.09 8.20
CA SER A 44 1.32 12.90 8.83
C SER A 44 1.85 13.67 10.05
N LEU A 45 2.67 13.03 10.90
CA LEU A 45 3.33 13.70 12.03
C LEU A 45 4.29 14.80 11.60
N MET A 46 4.86 14.68 10.40
CA MET A 46 5.70 15.70 9.77
C MET A 46 4.89 16.80 9.04
N GLY A 47 3.55 16.75 9.10
CA GLY A 47 2.67 17.70 8.41
C GLY A 47 2.57 17.50 6.90
N GLY A 48 3.02 16.35 6.40
CA GLY A 48 2.93 15.96 4.99
C GLY A 48 1.69 15.13 4.68
N ARG A 49 1.57 14.74 3.41
CA ARG A 49 0.55 13.83 2.92
C ARG A 49 1.21 12.76 2.05
N LEU A 50 0.80 11.50 2.25
CA LEU A 50 1.19 10.39 1.38
C LEU A 50 0.14 10.23 0.29
N ASP A 51 0.55 10.32 -0.97
CA ASP A 51 -0.27 9.98 -2.13
C ASP A 51 0.35 8.76 -2.83
N VAL A 52 -0.51 7.84 -3.29
CA VAL A 52 -0.10 6.62 -3.97
C VAL A 52 -0.84 6.50 -5.29
N GLU A 53 -0.09 6.31 -6.36
CA GLU A 53 -0.60 6.06 -7.70
C GLU A 53 -0.08 4.71 -8.18
N SER A 54 -0.97 3.89 -8.74
CA SER A 54 -0.62 2.61 -9.31
C SER A 54 -1.64 2.22 -10.37
N GLU A 55 -1.19 1.42 -11.34
CA GLU A 55 -2.03 0.82 -12.36
C GLU A 55 -1.75 -0.69 -12.41
N PRO A 56 -2.79 -1.54 -12.37
CA PRO A 56 -2.62 -2.99 -12.47
C PRO A 56 -1.79 -3.39 -13.70
N GLY A 57 -0.77 -4.22 -13.49
CA GLY A 57 0.14 -4.71 -14.53
C GLY A 57 1.22 -3.72 -14.99
N LYS A 58 1.28 -2.50 -14.42
CA LYS A 58 2.37 -1.54 -14.70
C LYS A 58 3.26 -1.25 -13.50
N GLY A 59 2.69 -1.28 -12.29
CA GLY A 59 3.41 -1.04 -11.03
C GLY A 59 3.17 0.33 -10.43
#